data_AF-A0A0C2GLG3-F1
#
_entry.id   AF-A0A0C2GLG3-F1
#
_cell.length_a   1.000
_cell.length_b   1.000
_cell.length_c   1.000
_cell.angle_alpha   90.00
_cell.angle_beta   90.00
_cell.angle_gamma   90.00
#
_symmetry.space_group_name_H-M   'P 1'
#
loop_
_entity.id
_entity.type
_entity.pdbx_description
1 polymer ?
#
loop_
_entity_poly.entity_id
_entity_poly.type
_entity_poly.pdbx_seq_one_letter_code
_entity_poly.pdbx_strand_id
1 'polypeptide(L)'
;MDALLPRVQNYKKKEFLRTKIKVLQKKKAIMDFKESEERYIVEEAAVDALQTRVKEEEKQVQHLKKKTEKEANLEKDYNKMHADLLRQIRTKSDELLSVTNKSLYSEKVCDASERFKRLKAQSDNWEKEMDQMKKQIDRIKENVATAQESMNGYEEFRKEAVEKTQKYAEEDEDLCRQEDEITAEERKLSEERNRELFVIVCGNRKGGLDRPWRDVFESSKVYAATWLTRPGGGMKRTVTNFDIQFTCLFYMYAFALLLIILNRGVHTQQLQMTVPDAESAMLLENLVAVRDLPMFIFGCKADEAVLTDQRHKWKLNSTVIPPEQVDISALKTGLTSDMKKFGFNRFAADLFTAPDVVKQYLCSVARLHQVPIGSAKTNDAYEAIKSAFVSTPFRLYLTDKYRVQFTISKYGSHEVLGQQSELRMSPKIFVAHSSNFDENKKLVDERQRLRDKEKELRDRRNQAKEARAALQKVKETLKTRQVEWRTRRDNLINGALVE
;
A
#
# COMPACT_ATOMS: atom_id res chain seq x y z
N MET A 1 143.54 32.98 100.30
CA MET A 1 142.68 31.93 100.87
C MET A 1 141.51 32.50 101.69
N ASP A 2 141.21 33.80 101.61
CA ASP A 2 139.82 34.32 101.65
C ASP A 2 139.10 34.16 100.30
N ALA A 3 139.51 33.12 99.55
CA ALA A 3 139.26 32.97 98.13
C ALA A 3 138.03 32.10 97.82
N LEU A 4 137.43 31.45 98.82
CA LEU A 4 136.38 30.43 98.63
C LEU A 4 135.00 30.84 99.12
N LEU A 5 134.88 31.62 100.20
CA LEU A 5 133.61 32.27 100.57
C LEU A 5 133.01 33.09 99.40
N PRO A 6 133.84 33.82 98.61
CA PRO A 6 133.40 34.46 97.39
C PRO A 6 132.80 33.52 96.35
N ARG A 7 133.17 32.22 96.31
CA ARG A 7 132.70 31.25 95.30
C ARG A 7 131.28 30.75 95.58
N VAL A 8 130.92 30.46 96.84
CA VAL A 8 129.58 29.96 97.20
C VAL A 8 128.53 31.07 97.08
N GLN A 9 128.83 32.29 97.57
CA GLN A 9 127.98 33.45 97.34
C GLN A 9 127.90 33.81 95.85
N ASN A 10 128.99 33.61 95.09
CA ASN A 10 128.94 33.73 93.64
C ASN A 10 127.97 32.75 92.99
N TYR A 11 127.93 31.47 93.41
CA TYR A 11 127.00 30.51 92.81
C TYR A 11 125.54 30.87 93.10
N LYS A 12 125.20 31.23 94.34
CA LYS A 12 123.84 31.69 94.68
C LYS A 12 123.45 32.96 93.93
N LYS A 13 124.37 33.93 93.81
CA LYS A 13 124.17 35.12 92.95
C LYS A 13 123.96 34.70 91.49
N LYS A 14 124.75 33.75 90.98
CA LYS A 14 124.66 33.26 89.60
C LYS A 14 123.34 32.56 89.31
N GLU A 15 122.84 31.74 90.23
CA GLU A 15 121.51 31.11 90.18
C GLU A 15 120.38 32.16 90.16
N PHE A 16 120.41 33.11 91.11
CA PHE A 16 119.44 34.21 91.15
C PHE A 16 119.47 35.05 89.87
N LEU A 17 120.67 35.35 89.36
CA LEU A 17 120.86 36.06 88.10
C LEU A 17 120.31 35.25 86.92
N ARG A 18 120.48 33.92 86.87
CA ARG A 18 119.88 33.07 85.83
C ARG A 18 118.36 33.09 85.86
N THR A 19 117.75 33.02 87.04
CA THR A 19 116.29 33.11 87.19
C THR A 19 115.79 34.49 86.80
N LYS A 20 116.48 35.55 87.21
CA LYS A 20 116.17 36.93 86.81
C LYS A 20 116.31 37.13 85.30
N ILE A 21 117.35 36.57 84.66
CA ILE A 21 117.53 36.58 83.21
C ILE A 21 116.38 35.85 82.52
N LYS A 22 115.94 34.68 83.00
CA LYS A 22 114.78 33.96 82.42
C LYS A 22 113.49 34.78 82.53
N VAL A 23 113.24 35.42 83.68
CA VAL A 23 112.07 36.30 83.86
C VAL A 23 112.15 37.51 82.93
N LEU A 24 113.33 38.11 82.79
CA LEU A 24 113.54 39.24 81.88
C LEU A 24 113.41 38.82 80.40
N GLN A 25 113.85 37.63 80.02
CA GLN A 25 113.64 37.07 78.68
C GLN A 25 112.16 36.84 78.39
N LYS A 26 111.40 36.28 79.35
CA LYS A 26 109.94 36.14 79.23
C LYS A 26 109.23 37.50 79.15
N LYS A 27 109.63 38.46 79.99
CA LYS A 27 109.07 39.82 79.97
C LYS A 27 109.40 40.53 78.67
N LYS A 28 110.62 40.35 78.14
CA LYS A 28 111.02 40.84 76.83
C LYS A 28 110.16 40.22 75.72
N ALA A 29 109.98 38.90 75.70
CA ALA A 29 109.13 38.25 74.73
C ALA A 29 107.66 38.72 74.80
N ILE A 30 107.13 39.00 75.99
CA ILE A 30 105.78 39.58 76.16
C ILE A 30 105.73 41.02 75.65
N MET A 31 106.76 41.83 75.89
CA MET A 31 106.85 43.19 75.36
C MET A 31 106.93 43.19 73.83
N ASP A 32 107.79 42.34 73.26
CA ASP A 32 107.97 42.19 71.81
C ASP A 32 106.66 41.69 71.16
N PHE A 33 105.91 40.80 71.82
CA PHE A 33 104.58 40.36 71.37
C PHE A 33 103.56 41.51 71.40
N LYS A 34 103.50 42.29 72.49
CA LYS A 34 102.62 43.46 72.58
C LYS A 34 102.95 44.53 71.55
N GLU A 35 104.23 44.81 71.32
CA GLU A 35 104.67 45.75 70.29
C GLU A 35 104.33 45.25 68.87
N SER A 36 104.29 43.94 68.66
CA SER A 36 103.85 43.33 67.41
C SER A 36 102.33 43.38 67.25
N GLU A 37 101.58 43.19 68.34
CA GLU A 37 100.11 43.30 68.38
C GLU A 37 99.66 44.74 68.13
N GLU A 38 100.31 45.73 68.76
CA GLU A 38 100.05 47.16 68.49
C GLU A 38 100.36 47.54 67.04
N ARG A 39 101.47 47.04 66.48
CA ARG A 39 101.78 47.22 65.06
C ARG A 39 100.74 46.59 64.14
N TYR A 40 100.27 45.38 64.47
CA TYR A 40 99.22 44.70 63.72
C TYR A 40 97.91 45.50 63.76
N ILE A 41 97.50 46.02 64.91
CA ILE A 41 96.29 46.85 65.05
C ILE A 41 96.41 48.13 64.20
N VAL A 42 97.59 48.77 64.18
CA VAL A 42 97.83 49.96 63.35
C VAL A 42 97.79 49.63 61.85
N GLU A 43 98.39 48.50 61.44
CA GLU A 43 98.33 48.05 60.05
C GLU A 43 96.92 47.64 59.62
N GLU A 44 96.16 46.95 60.47
CA GLU A 44 94.77 46.57 60.23
C GLU A 44 93.89 47.82 60.05
N ALA A 45 94.03 48.82 60.93
CA ALA A 45 93.36 50.11 60.78
C ALA A 45 93.76 50.86 59.50
N ALA A 46 95.03 50.77 59.08
CA ALA A 46 95.49 51.36 57.82
C ALA A 46 94.91 50.64 56.59
N VAL A 47 94.76 49.31 56.65
CA VAL A 47 94.12 48.51 55.60
C VAL A 47 92.63 48.87 55.48
N ASP A 48 91.92 49.03 56.60
CA ASP A 48 90.51 49.45 56.60
C ASP A 48 90.33 50.88 56.03
N ALA A 49 91.23 51.80 56.35
CA ALA A 49 91.26 53.14 55.78
C ALA A 49 91.54 53.13 54.26
N LEU A 50 92.39 52.22 53.79
CA LEU A 50 92.64 52.03 52.36
C LEU A 50 91.44 51.39 51.66
N GLN A 51 90.79 50.39 52.26
CA GLN A 51 89.59 49.77 51.69
C GLN A 51 88.44 50.76 51.56
N THR A 52 88.26 51.66 52.52
CA THR A 52 87.24 52.71 52.44
C THR A 52 87.54 53.72 51.33
N ARG A 53 88.82 54.12 51.16
CA ARG A 53 89.24 54.97 50.03
C ARG A 53 89.04 54.30 48.67
N VAL A 54 89.40 53.02 48.53
CA VAL A 54 89.19 52.25 47.30
C VAL A 54 87.70 52.19 46.95
N LYS A 55 86.84 51.91 47.93
CA LYS A 55 85.37 51.91 47.71
C LYS A 55 84.85 53.28 47.26
N GLU A 56 85.41 54.38 47.76
CA GLU A 56 85.01 55.73 47.36
C GLU A 56 85.50 56.10 45.96
N GLU A 57 86.75 55.75 45.62
CA GLU A 57 87.32 55.92 44.28
C GLU A 57 86.57 55.05 43.25
N GLU A 58 86.16 53.83 43.59
CA GLU A 58 85.34 52.96 42.75
C GLU A 58 83.97 53.58 42.44
N LYS A 59 83.31 54.23 43.41
CA LYS A 59 82.05 54.97 43.18
C LYS A 59 82.27 56.14 42.23
N GLN A 60 83.38 56.87 42.37
CA GLN A 60 83.71 57.99 41.46
C GLN A 60 83.95 57.48 40.03
N VAL A 61 84.67 56.36 39.87
CA VAL A 61 84.91 55.73 38.57
C VAL A 61 83.59 55.24 37.95
N GLN A 62 82.69 54.64 38.73
CA GLN A 62 81.37 54.25 38.21
C GLN A 62 80.52 55.47 37.78
N HIS A 63 80.58 56.57 38.53
CA HIS A 63 79.89 57.80 38.16
C HIS A 63 80.44 58.40 36.86
N LEU A 64 81.76 58.42 36.70
CA LEU A 64 82.42 58.87 35.48
C LEU A 64 82.09 57.97 34.28
N LYS A 65 82.08 56.64 34.45
CA LYS A 65 81.68 55.69 33.40
C LYS A 65 80.24 55.94 32.91
N LYS A 66 79.30 56.15 33.84
CA LYS A 66 77.91 56.51 33.49
C LYS A 66 77.81 57.85 32.78
N LYS A 67 78.66 58.83 33.12
CA LYS A 67 78.71 60.12 32.44
C LYS A 67 79.27 60.00 31.01
N THR A 68 80.37 59.28 30.84
CA THR A 68 80.97 59.03 29.51
C THR A 68 80.05 58.21 28.60
N GLU A 69 79.28 57.28 29.15
CA GLU A 69 78.30 56.49 28.38
C GLU A 69 77.12 57.36 27.90
N LYS A 70 76.66 58.31 28.74
CA LYS A 70 75.66 59.30 28.33
C LYS A 70 76.20 60.24 27.24
N GLU A 71 77.44 60.70 27.37
CA GLU A 71 78.09 61.54 26.36
C GLU A 71 78.30 60.80 25.04
N ALA A 72 78.73 59.52 25.07
CA ALA A 72 78.86 58.69 23.89
C ALA A 72 77.50 58.39 23.20
N ASN A 73 76.43 58.24 23.98
CA ASN A 73 75.08 58.10 23.42
C ASN A 73 74.58 59.40 22.78
N LEU A 74 74.81 60.55 23.41
CA LEU A 74 74.52 61.86 22.83
C LEU A 74 75.32 62.11 21.55
N GLU A 75 76.58 61.69 21.49
CA GLU A 75 77.40 61.81 20.28
C GLU A 75 76.93 60.88 19.17
N LYS A 76 76.50 59.65 19.50
CA LYS A 76 75.85 58.75 18.51
C LYS A 76 74.54 59.32 17.98
N ASP A 77 73.71 59.90 18.84
CA ASP A 77 72.45 60.52 18.44
C ASP A 77 72.70 61.77 17.58
N TYR A 78 73.68 62.60 17.94
CA TYR A 78 74.11 63.75 17.15
C TYR A 78 74.66 63.32 15.78
N ASN A 79 75.52 62.29 15.73
CA ASN A 79 76.06 61.77 14.48
C ASN A 79 74.98 61.13 13.60
N LYS A 80 74.00 60.45 14.20
CA LYS A 80 72.84 59.92 13.47
C LYS A 80 71.99 61.05 12.90
N MET A 81 71.68 62.07 13.69
CA MET A 81 70.94 63.25 13.24
C MET A 81 71.71 64.01 12.15
N HIS A 82 73.03 64.15 12.28
CA HIS A 82 73.88 64.79 11.30
C HIS A 82 73.96 63.97 9.99
N ALA A 83 74.08 62.65 10.08
CA ALA A 83 74.07 61.76 8.93
C ALA A 83 72.72 61.79 8.20
N ASP A 84 71.61 61.83 8.93
CA ASP A 84 70.26 61.98 8.37
C ASP A 84 70.08 63.35 7.72
N LEU A 85 70.59 64.42 8.33
CA LEU A 85 70.57 65.77 7.75
C LEU A 85 71.41 65.84 6.46
N LEU A 86 72.60 65.23 6.44
CA LEU A 86 73.44 65.13 5.24
C LEU A 86 72.78 64.28 4.15
N ARG A 87 72.04 63.23 4.53
CA ARG A 87 71.19 62.46 3.61
C ARG A 87 70.12 63.34 3.01
N GLN A 88 69.39 64.10 3.83
CA GLN A 88 68.36 65.03 3.36
C GLN A 88 68.96 66.12 2.46
N ILE A 89 70.13 66.68 2.80
CA ILE A 89 70.82 67.67 1.96
C ILE A 89 71.25 67.05 0.64
N ARG A 90 71.80 65.82 0.63
CA ARG A 90 72.14 65.12 -0.62
C ARG A 90 70.90 64.83 -1.45
N THR A 91 69.83 64.31 -0.86
CA THR A 91 68.55 64.07 -1.54
C THR A 91 67.98 65.38 -2.11
N LYS A 92 68.00 66.48 -1.34
CA LYS A 92 67.53 67.79 -1.82
C LYS A 92 68.45 68.39 -2.89
N SER A 93 69.76 68.15 -2.80
CA SER A 93 70.74 68.60 -3.79
C SER A 93 70.68 67.78 -5.08
N ASP A 94 70.40 66.48 -5.00
CA ASP A 94 70.13 65.62 -6.14
C ASP A 94 68.78 65.95 -6.79
N GLU A 95 67.75 66.28 -5.97
CA GLU A 95 66.48 66.85 -6.44
C GLU A 95 66.73 68.17 -7.19
N LEU A 96 67.53 69.09 -6.63
CA LEU A 96 67.91 70.36 -7.27
C LEU A 96 68.69 70.12 -8.57
N LEU A 97 69.70 69.25 -8.58
CA LEU A 97 70.50 68.92 -9.77
C LEU A 97 69.67 68.23 -10.86
N SER A 98 68.66 67.45 -10.49
CA SER A 98 67.70 66.84 -11.43
C SER A 98 66.70 67.84 -12.04
N VAL A 99 66.51 68.98 -11.38
CA VAL A 99 65.63 70.09 -11.77
C VAL A 99 66.40 71.14 -12.59
N THR A 100 67.71 71.30 -12.40
CA THR A 100 68.58 72.21 -13.19
C THR A 100 69.34 71.53 -14.32
N ASN A 101 68.72 70.61 -15.07
CA ASN A 101 69.16 70.29 -16.43
C ASN A 101 68.19 70.92 -17.43
N LYS A 102 68.66 71.95 -18.14
CA LYS A 102 67.86 72.73 -19.10
C LYS A 102 67.34 71.92 -20.30
N SER A 103 67.86 70.71 -20.57
CA SER A 103 67.29 69.79 -21.58
C SER A 103 66.26 68.81 -21.00
N LEU A 104 66.46 68.34 -19.76
CA LEU A 104 65.53 67.46 -19.03
C LEU A 104 64.24 68.18 -18.60
N TYR A 105 64.24 69.50 -18.41
CA TYR A 105 63.00 70.22 -18.16
C TYR A 105 62.11 70.24 -19.41
N SER A 106 62.68 70.40 -20.61
CA SER A 106 61.89 70.31 -21.85
C SER A 106 61.44 68.87 -22.13
N GLU A 107 62.31 67.88 -21.88
CA GLU A 107 61.99 66.47 -22.10
C GLU A 107 61.00 65.96 -21.05
N LYS A 108 61.17 66.25 -19.75
CA LYS A 108 60.19 65.88 -18.71
C LYS A 108 58.89 66.66 -18.84
N VAL A 109 58.88 67.91 -19.30
CA VAL A 109 57.63 68.64 -19.58
C VAL A 109 56.96 68.05 -20.84
N CYS A 110 57.72 67.63 -21.85
CA CYS A 110 57.19 66.92 -23.01
C CYS A 110 56.65 65.54 -22.62
N ASP A 111 57.41 64.76 -21.84
CA ASP A 111 57.08 63.43 -21.35
C ASP A 111 55.94 63.47 -20.33
N ALA A 112 55.88 64.50 -19.48
CA ALA A 112 54.73 64.76 -18.60
C ALA A 112 53.51 65.25 -19.39
N SER A 113 53.69 66.05 -20.44
CA SER A 113 52.60 66.45 -21.35
C SER A 113 52.09 65.25 -22.15
N GLU A 114 52.97 64.35 -22.61
CA GLU A 114 52.59 63.09 -23.24
C GLU A 114 51.93 62.12 -22.26
N ARG A 115 52.46 61.96 -21.04
CA ARG A 115 51.82 61.17 -19.98
C ARG A 115 50.47 61.76 -19.59
N PHE A 116 50.36 63.08 -19.51
CA PHE A 116 49.09 63.76 -19.27
C PHE A 116 48.13 63.53 -20.44
N LYS A 117 48.58 63.58 -21.69
CA LYS A 117 47.76 63.23 -22.87
C LYS A 117 47.34 61.76 -22.85
N ARG A 118 48.22 60.83 -22.48
CA ARG A 118 47.90 59.39 -22.36
C ARG A 118 46.94 59.13 -21.20
N LEU A 119 47.16 59.74 -20.04
CA LEU A 119 46.27 59.64 -18.89
C LEU A 119 44.93 60.31 -19.15
N LYS A 120 44.91 61.43 -19.88
CA LYS A 120 43.67 62.07 -20.33
C LYS A 120 42.94 61.18 -21.32
N ALA A 121 43.63 60.61 -22.32
CA ALA A 121 43.04 59.65 -23.24
C ALA A 121 42.53 58.38 -22.52
N GLN A 122 43.25 57.90 -21.49
CA GLN A 122 42.78 56.81 -20.64
C GLN A 122 41.57 57.23 -19.83
N SER A 123 41.58 58.42 -19.21
CA SER A 123 40.43 58.96 -18.47
C SER A 123 39.22 59.08 -19.38
N ASP A 124 39.38 59.63 -20.59
CA ASP A 124 38.34 59.74 -21.61
C ASP A 124 37.87 58.34 -22.07
N ASN A 125 38.77 57.34 -22.10
CA ASN A 125 38.42 55.95 -22.39
C ASN A 125 37.66 55.29 -21.24
N TRP A 126 38.09 55.48 -19.99
CA TRP A 126 37.38 55.03 -18.79
C TRP A 126 36.02 55.71 -18.68
N GLU A 127 35.89 56.97 -19.07
CA GLU A 127 34.62 57.68 -19.11
C GLU A 127 33.71 57.08 -20.19
N LYS A 128 34.24 56.77 -21.38
CA LYS A 128 33.51 56.03 -22.42
C LYS A 128 33.10 54.62 -21.98
N GLU A 129 33.98 53.89 -21.29
CA GLU A 129 33.68 52.55 -20.74
C GLU A 129 32.64 52.62 -19.63
N MET A 130 32.73 53.63 -18.75
CA MET A 130 31.72 53.91 -17.73
C MET A 130 30.37 54.25 -18.35
N ASP A 131 30.36 55.04 -19.42
CA ASP A 131 29.12 55.35 -20.14
C ASP A 131 28.58 54.14 -20.92
N GLN A 132 29.44 53.26 -21.44
CA GLN A 132 29.03 51.98 -22.00
C GLN A 132 28.45 51.06 -20.93
N MET A 133 29.08 50.96 -19.76
CA MET A 133 28.57 50.18 -18.62
C MET A 133 27.26 50.76 -18.08
N LYS A 134 27.12 52.09 -18.00
CA LYS A 134 25.84 52.72 -17.65
C LYS A 134 24.75 52.39 -18.66
N LYS A 135 25.05 52.47 -19.97
CA LYS A 135 24.10 52.05 -21.02
C LYS A 135 23.74 50.57 -20.92
N GLN A 136 24.68 49.69 -20.57
CA GLN A 136 24.40 48.28 -20.31
C GLN A 136 23.51 48.11 -19.07
N ILE A 137 23.78 48.82 -17.99
CA ILE A 137 22.95 48.81 -16.77
C ILE A 137 21.54 49.31 -17.08
N ASP A 138 21.39 50.37 -17.87
CA ASP A 138 20.09 50.91 -18.24
C ASP A 138 19.31 49.95 -19.15
N ARG A 139 19.98 49.28 -20.11
CA ARG A 139 19.38 48.18 -20.90
C ARG A 139 18.94 47.01 -20.02
N ILE A 140 19.78 46.61 -19.06
CA ILE A 140 19.42 45.53 -18.11
C ILE A 140 18.22 45.95 -17.26
N LYS A 141 18.16 47.21 -16.79
CA LYS A 141 17.01 47.72 -16.04
C LYS A 141 15.73 47.75 -16.88
N GLU A 142 15.82 48.16 -18.14
CA GLU A 142 14.69 48.16 -19.08
C GLU A 142 14.21 46.73 -19.36
N ASN A 143 15.13 45.78 -19.57
CA ASN A 143 14.81 44.36 -19.74
C ASN A 143 14.19 43.76 -18.47
N VAL A 144 14.67 44.13 -17.28
CA VAL A 144 14.09 43.70 -16.00
C VAL A 144 12.70 44.29 -15.80
N ALA A 145 12.47 45.57 -16.14
CA ALA A 145 11.16 46.18 -16.07
C ALA A 145 10.17 45.52 -17.03
N THR A 146 10.58 45.27 -18.28
CA THR A 146 9.77 44.56 -19.28
C THR A 146 9.46 43.13 -18.83
N ALA A 147 10.44 42.43 -18.23
CA ALA A 147 10.23 41.11 -17.65
C ALA A 147 9.26 41.14 -16.47
N GLN A 148 9.35 42.13 -15.58
CA GLN A 148 8.44 42.32 -14.45
C GLN A 148 7.01 42.60 -14.92
N GLU A 149 6.82 43.46 -15.92
CA GLU A 149 5.50 43.72 -16.52
C GLU A 149 4.94 42.46 -17.19
N SER A 150 5.78 41.69 -17.88
CA SER A 150 5.36 40.45 -18.55
C SER A 150 5.00 39.31 -17.58
N MET A 151 5.52 39.36 -16.35
CA MET A 151 5.25 38.43 -15.25
C MET A 151 4.20 38.95 -14.28
N ASN A 152 3.68 40.16 -14.49
CA ASN A 152 2.59 40.70 -13.71
C ASN A 152 1.35 39.81 -13.84
N GLY A 153 0.75 39.42 -12.71
CA GLY A 153 -0.35 38.44 -12.65
C GLY A 153 0.07 36.96 -12.60
N TYR A 154 1.36 36.62 -12.75
CA TYR A 154 1.81 35.21 -12.58
C TYR A 154 1.68 34.74 -11.14
N GLU A 155 1.92 35.61 -10.15
CA GLU A 155 1.75 35.25 -8.73
C GLU A 155 0.28 35.01 -8.38
N GLU A 156 -0.62 35.84 -8.91
CA GLU A 156 -2.08 35.65 -8.76
C GLU A 156 -2.51 34.35 -9.42
N PHE A 157 -2.05 34.08 -10.65
CA PHE A 157 -2.31 32.80 -11.32
C PHE A 157 -1.75 31.61 -10.53
N ARG A 158 -0.55 31.72 -9.95
CA ARG A 158 0.05 30.65 -9.14
C ARG A 158 -0.79 30.37 -7.91
N LYS A 159 -1.27 31.42 -7.23
CA LYS A 159 -2.14 31.29 -6.06
C LYS A 159 -3.49 30.66 -6.44
N GLU A 160 -4.10 31.14 -7.52
CA GLU A 160 -5.35 30.59 -8.07
C GLU A 160 -5.19 29.11 -8.49
N ALA A 161 -4.08 28.77 -9.13
CA ALA A 161 -3.79 27.40 -9.57
C ALA A 161 -3.63 26.45 -8.39
N VAL A 162 -2.94 26.87 -7.32
CA VAL A 162 -2.81 26.07 -6.09
C VAL A 162 -4.18 25.85 -5.45
N GLU A 163 -4.97 26.91 -5.28
CA GLU A 163 -6.30 26.83 -4.68
C GLU A 163 -7.25 25.93 -5.51
N LYS A 164 -7.26 26.08 -6.83
CA LYS A 164 -8.05 25.22 -7.73
C LYS A 164 -7.59 23.78 -7.69
N THR A 165 -6.28 23.53 -7.65
CA THR A 165 -5.76 22.16 -7.58
C THR A 165 -6.16 21.48 -6.26
N GLN A 166 -6.15 22.23 -5.16
CA GLN A 166 -6.61 21.74 -3.86
C GLN A 166 -8.12 21.44 -3.88
N LYS A 167 -8.95 22.36 -4.39
CA LYS A 167 -10.39 22.13 -4.57
C LYS A 167 -10.68 20.89 -5.41
N TYR A 168 -9.98 20.69 -6.53
CA TYR A 168 -10.16 19.50 -7.37
C TYR A 168 -9.60 18.21 -6.77
N ALA A 169 -8.80 18.28 -5.71
CA ALA A 169 -8.38 17.10 -4.95
C ALA A 169 -9.47 16.72 -3.95
N GLU A 170 -10.02 17.68 -3.22
CA GLU A 170 -11.15 17.49 -2.31
C GLU A 170 -12.39 16.94 -3.04
N GLU A 171 -12.74 17.51 -4.20
CA GLU A 171 -13.84 17.02 -5.05
C GLU A 171 -13.62 15.60 -5.59
N ASP A 172 -12.36 15.22 -5.88
CA ASP A 172 -12.03 13.86 -6.35
C ASP A 172 -12.11 12.83 -5.22
N GLU A 173 -11.74 13.22 -3.99
CA GLU A 173 -11.93 12.39 -2.78
C GLU A 173 -13.41 12.18 -2.46
N ASP A 174 -14.24 13.22 -2.58
CA ASP A 174 -15.69 13.12 -2.37
C ASP A 174 -16.36 12.23 -3.42
N LEU A 175 -15.96 12.35 -4.70
CA LEU A 175 -16.43 11.45 -5.75
C LEU A 175 -16.01 9.99 -5.51
N CYS A 176 -14.77 9.75 -5.05
CA CYS A 176 -14.33 8.40 -4.66
C CYS A 176 -15.20 7.83 -3.53
N ARG A 177 -15.50 8.62 -2.49
CA ARG A 177 -16.40 8.19 -1.40
C ARG A 177 -17.80 7.83 -1.92
N GLN A 178 -18.36 8.62 -2.84
CA GLN A 178 -19.65 8.32 -3.45
C GLN A 178 -19.62 7.03 -4.31
N GLU A 179 -18.55 6.80 -5.07
CA GLU A 179 -18.37 5.56 -5.84
C GLU A 179 -18.29 4.32 -4.94
N ASP A 180 -17.57 4.43 -3.81
CA ASP A 180 -17.47 3.35 -2.81
C ASP A 180 -18.82 3.05 -2.14
N GLU A 181 -19.58 4.09 -1.79
CA GLU A 181 -20.95 3.94 -1.25
C GLU A 181 -21.88 3.23 -2.25
N ILE A 182 -21.88 3.67 -3.51
CA ILE A 182 -22.68 3.03 -4.58
C ILE A 182 -22.27 1.56 -4.72
N THR A 183 -20.99 1.25 -4.72
CA THR A 183 -20.48 -0.12 -4.83
C THR A 183 -20.90 -0.99 -3.63
N ALA A 184 -20.88 -0.43 -2.42
CA ALA A 184 -21.34 -1.11 -1.23
C ALA A 184 -22.86 -1.37 -1.27
N GLU A 185 -23.65 -0.42 -1.78
CA GLU A 185 -25.09 -0.59 -1.98
C GLU A 185 -25.41 -1.62 -3.07
N GLU A 186 -24.71 -1.62 -4.20
CA GLU A 186 -24.84 -2.64 -5.25
C GLU A 186 -24.53 -4.05 -4.70
N ARG A 187 -23.50 -4.17 -3.85
CA ARG A 187 -23.17 -5.45 -3.19
C ARG A 187 -24.30 -5.92 -2.28
N LYS A 188 -24.84 -5.04 -1.44
CA LYS A 188 -26.00 -5.36 -0.58
C LYS A 188 -27.21 -5.81 -1.41
N LEU A 189 -27.49 -5.11 -2.50
CA LEU A 189 -28.61 -5.41 -3.40
C LEU A 189 -28.41 -6.75 -4.13
N SER A 190 -27.18 -7.07 -4.52
CA SER A 190 -26.81 -8.39 -5.06
C SER A 190 -26.96 -9.51 -4.02
N GLU A 191 -26.60 -9.25 -2.77
CA GLU A 191 -26.82 -10.18 -1.66
C GLU A 191 -28.31 -10.41 -1.38
N GLU A 192 -29.13 -9.35 -1.38
CA GLU A 192 -30.60 -9.42 -1.27
C GLU A 192 -31.21 -10.24 -2.41
N ARG A 193 -30.80 -9.98 -3.66
CA ARG A 193 -31.22 -10.78 -4.82
C ARG A 193 -30.83 -12.25 -4.68
N ASN A 194 -29.62 -12.53 -4.21
CA ASN A 194 -29.17 -13.91 -3.98
C ASN A 194 -29.99 -14.59 -2.87
N ARG A 195 -30.41 -13.85 -1.84
CA ARG A 195 -31.33 -14.35 -0.81
C ARG A 195 -32.71 -14.65 -1.39
N GLU A 196 -33.28 -13.76 -2.21
CA GLU A 196 -34.56 -14.03 -2.88
C GLU A 196 -34.49 -15.23 -3.81
N LEU A 197 -33.44 -15.32 -4.63
CA LEU A 197 -33.23 -16.47 -5.52
C LEU A 197 -33.15 -17.78 -4.71
N PHE A 198 -32.47 -17.75 -3.56
CA PHE A 198 -32.39 -18.90 -2.65
C PHE A 198 -33.76 -19.29 -2.08
N VAL A 199 -34.59 -18.32 -1.70
CA VAL A 199 -35.96 -18.58 -1.21
C VAL A 199 -36.84 -19.19 -2.31
N ILE A 200 -36.76 -18.67 -3.54
CA ILE A 200 -37.51 -19.19 -4.70
C ILE A 200 -37.06 -20.62 -5.05
N VAL A 201 -35.76 -20.90 -5.01
CA VAL A 201 -35.20 -22.21 -5.40
C VAL A 201 -35.36 -23.26 -4.30
N CYS A 202 -35.23 -22.90 -3.03
CA CYS A 202 -35.26 -23.87 -1.93
C CYS A 202 -36.64 -24.05 -1.28
N GLY A 203 -37.62 -23.19 -1.59
CA GLY A 203 -38.87 -23.07 -0.84
C GLY A 203 -38.61 -22.57 0.59
N ASN A 204 -39.64 -22.02 1.24
CA ASN A 204 -39.57 -21.46 2.60
C ASN A 204 -39.24 -22.54 3.66
N ARG A 205 -37.99 -23.01 3.72
CA ARG A 205 -37.51 -23.98 4.71
C ARG A 205 -37.07 -23.26 5.97
N LYS A 206 -38.02 -22.96 6.86
CA LYS A 206 -37.70 -22.71 8.27
C LYS A 206 -37.41 -24.04 8.96
N GLY A 207 -36.21 -24.58 8.78
CA GLY A 207 -35.81 -25.82 9.44
C GLY A 207 -34.43 -26.36 9.04
N GLY A 208 -33.40 -25.98 9.81
CA GLY A 208 -32.30 -26.88 10.20
C GLY A 208 -31.19 -27.23 9.20
N LEU A 209 -31.06 -26.57 8.04
CA LEU A 209 -29.99 -26.86 7.06
C LEU A 209 -29.28 -25.59 6.58
N ASP A 210 -28.95 -24.69 7.50
CA ASP A 210 -28.55 -23.31 7.18
C ASP A 210 -27.04 -23.12 6.90
N ARG A 211 -26.22 -24.18 6.95
CA ARG A 211 -24.77 -24.10 6.71
C ARG A 211 -24.26 -24.81 5.45
N PRO A 212 -24.70 -26.03 5.07
CA PRO A 212 -24.08 -26.73 3.95
C PRO A 212 -24.35 -26.08 2.58
N TRP A 213 -25.51 -25.45 2.38
CA TRP A 213 -25.92 -24.96 1.05
C TRP A 213 -25.30 -23.61 0.67
N ARG A 214 -25.00 -22.75 1.64
CA ARG A 214 -24.39 -21.42 1.40
C ARG A 214 -22.92 -21.57 0.98
N ASP A 215 -22.18 -22.42 1.66
CA ASP A 215 -20.77 -22.72 1.33
C ASP A 215 -20.64 -23.45 -0.02
N VAL A 216 -21.63 -24.27 -0.39
CA VAL A 216 -21.69 -24.96 -1.70
C VAL A 216 -22.02 -24.00 -2.85
N PHE A 217 -22.87 -23.00 -2.63
CA PHE A 217 -23.21 -21.99 -3.64
C PHE A 217 -22.07 -20.96 -3.84
N GLU A 218 -21.41 -20.52 -2.76
CA GLU A 218 -20.22 -19.66 -2.81
C GLU A 218 -19.03 -20.38 -3.45
N SER A 219 -18.78 -21.64 -3.08
CA SER A 219 -17.76 -22.47 -3.72
C SER A 219 -18.03 -22.62 -5.22
N SER A 220 -19.29 -22.78 -5.64
CA SER A 220 -19.66 -22.90 -7.05
C SER A 220 -19.44 -21.61 -7.86
N LYS A 221 -19.60 -20.42 -7.26
CA LYS A 221 -19.26 -19.14 -7.92
C LYS A 221 -17.75 -19.00 -8.16
N VAL A 222 -16.94 -19.40 -7.17
CA VAL A 222 -15.46 -19.40 -7.28
C VAL A 222 -15.01 -20.39 -8.36
N TYR A 223 -15.64 -21.57 -8.44
CA TYR A 223 -15.32 -22.56 -9.47
C TYR A 223 -15.74 -22.10 -10.88
N ALA A 224 -16.89 -21.43 -11.05
CA ALA A 224 -17.33 -20.90 -12.34
C ALA A 224 -16.43 -19.76 -12.87
N ALA A 225 -15.99 -18.84 -11.98
CA ALA A 225 -15.08 -17.75 -12.34
C ALA A 225 -13.67 -18.25 -12.72
N THR A 226 -13.21 -19.33 -12.07
CA THR A 226 -11.89 -19.94 -12.33
C THR A 226 -11.89 -20.78 -13.61
N TRP A 227 -13.04 -21.32 -14.04
CA TRP A 227 -13.15 -22.13 -15.26
C TRP A 227 -13.25 -21.29 -16.55
N LEU A 228 -13.91 -20.12 -16.48
CA LEU A 228 -13.99 -19.18 -17.62
C LEU A 228 -12.65 -18.49 -17.95
N THR A 229 -11.66 -18.58 -17.06
CA THR A 229 -10.38 -17.86 -17.18
C THR A 229 -9.15 -18.77 -17.40
N ARG A 230 -9.32 -20.10 -17.49
CA ARG A 230 -8.20 -21.03 -17.70
C ARG A 230 -8.43 -22.01 -18.87
N PRO A 231 -7.67 -21.89 -19.97
CA PRO A 231 -7.56 -22.96 -20.95
C PRO A 231 -6.58 -24.02 -20.44
N GLY A 232 -7.08 -25.23 -20.19
CA GLY A 232 -6.26 -26.43 -19.99
C GLY A 232 -5.67 -26.60 -18.59
N GLY A 233 -6.33 -27.41 -17.75
CA GLY A 233 -5.75 -27.84 -16.48
C GLY A 233 -6.55 -28.98 -15.86
N GLY A 234 -6.06 -30.21 -16.00
CA GLY A 234 -6.70 -31.41 -15.46
C GLY A 234 -6.60 -31.49 -13.93
N MET A 235 -7.74 -31.67 -13.27
CA MET A 235 -7.82 -32.01 -11.84
C MET A 235 -8.22 -33.49 -11.72
N LYS A 236 -7.32 -34.33 -11.19
CA LYS A 236 -7.59 -35.72 -10.79
C LYS A 236 -7.90 -35.74 -9.30
N ARG A 237 -9.18 -35.89 -8.93
CA ARG A 237 -9.57 -36.47 -7.64
C ARG A 237 -10.78 -37.37 -7.85
N THR A 238 -10.69 -38.57 -7.28
CA THR A 238 -11.74 -39.57 -7.19
C THR A 238 -12.83 -39.06 -6.26
N VAL A 239 -13.97 -38.71 -6.84
CA VAL A 239 -15.20 -38.31 -6.14
C VAL A 239 -16.11 -39.53 -6.13
N THR A 240 -16.61 -39.90 -4.95
CA THR A 240 -17.46 -41.08 -4.74
C THR A 240 -18.82 -40.90 -5.42
N ASN A 241 -19.47 -42.01 -5.77
CA ASN A 241 -20.66 -42.08 -6.65
C ASN A 241 -21.86 -41.19 -6.24
N PHE A 242 -21.94 -40.71 -4.99
CA PHE A 242 -23.03 -39.83 -4.54
C PHE A 242 -22.78 -38.34 -4.87
N ASP A 243 -21.53 -37.89 -4.88
CA ASP A 243 -21.16 -36.51 -5.19
C ASP A 243 -21.17 -36.20 -6.70
N ILE A 244 -21.11 -37.24 -7.54
CA ILE A 244 -21.21 -37.12 -9.00
C ILE A 244 -22.64 -36.70 -9.42
N GLN A 245 -23.67 -37.17 -8.72
CA GLN A 245 -25.06 -36.78 -9.04
C GLN A 245 -25.34 -35.31 -8.70
N PHE A 246 -24.76 -34.77 -7.63
CA PHE A 246 -24.97 -33.38 -7.20
C PHE A 246 -24.17 -32.37 -8.02
N THR A 247 -22.93 -32.70 -8.39
CA THR A 247 -22.19 -31.92 -9.39
C THR A 247 -22.87 -31.99 -10.75
N CYS A 248 -23.36 -33.17 -11.17
CA CYS A 248 -24.20 -33.28 -12.37
C CYS A 248 -25.49 -32.46 -12.27
N LEU A 249 -26.18 -32.38 -11.13
CA LEU A 249 -27.36 -31.53 -10.94
C LEU A 249 -27.02 -30.04 -11.07
N PHE A 250 -25.91 -29.57 -10.51
CA PHE A 250 -25.49 -28.18 -10.64
C PHE A 250 -25.09 -27.81 -12.08
N TYR A 251 -24.30 -28.67 -12.74
CA TYR A 251 -24.01 -28.56 -14.18
C TYR A 251 -25.30 -28.73 -15.01
N MET A 252 -26.26 -29.54 -14.58
CA MET A 252 -27.55 -29.73 -15.23
C MET A 252 -28.39 -28.47 -15.21
N TYR A 253 -28.50 -27.78 -14.08
CA TYR A 253 -29.31 -26.56 -14.00
C TYR A 253 -28.67 -25.43 -14.80
N ALA A 254 -27.35 -25.27 -14.72
CA ALA A 254 -26.62 -24.25 -15.49
C ALA A 254 -26.64 -24.54 -17.01
N PHE A 255 -26.53 -25.81 -17.41
CA PHE A 255 -26.49 -26.23 -18.81
C PHE A 255 -27.89 -26.46 -19.41
N ALA A 256 -28.89 -26.84 -18.61
CA ALA A 256 -30.29 -26.85 -19.01
C ALA A 256 -30.81 -25.42 -19.20
N LEU A 257 -30.39 -24.44 -18.38
CA LEU A 257 -30.64 -23.02 -18.67
C LEU A 257 -30.04 -22.63 -20.03
N LEU A 258 -28.80 -23.05 -20.30
CA LEU A 258 -28.11 -22.77 -21.56
C LEU A 258 -28.77 -23.46 -22.77
N LEU A 259 -29.32 -24.67 -22.59
CA LEU A 259 -30.01 -25.44 -23.65
C LEU A 259 -31.46 -25.00 -23.88
N ILE A 260 -32.16 -24.54 -22.83
CA ILE A 260 -33.46 -23.87 -22.94
C ILE A 260 -33.29 -22.55 -23.72
N ILE A 261 -32.18 -21.83 -23.51
CA ILE A 261 -31.82 -20.62 -24.29
C ILE A 261 -31.52 -20.96 -25.76
N LEU A 262 -31.05 -22.18 -26.08
CA LEU A 262 -30.72 -22.60 -27.44
C LEU A 262 -31.90 -23.25 -28.23
N ASN A 263 -33.09 -23.37 -27.63
CA ASN A 263 -34.31 -23.88 -28.27
C ASN A 263 -34.13 -25.23 -28.99
N ARG A 264 -33.35 -26.14 -28.40
CA ARG A 264 -33.20 -27.53 -28.87
C ARG A 264 -33.91 -28.44 -27.88
N GLY A 265 -34.88 -29.22 -28.35
CA GLY A 265 -35.90 -29.93 -27.56
C GLY A 265 -35.36 -30.92 -26.52
N VAL A 266 -34.83 -30.42 -25.42
CA VAL A 266 -34.39 -31.19 -24.25
C VAL A 266 -35.34 -30.89 -23.09
N HIS A 267 -35.96 -31.94 -22.58
CA HIS A 267 -36.96 -31.88 -21.52
C HIS A 267 -36.45 -32.60 -20.26
N THR A 268 -36.76 -32.02 -19.10
CA THR A 268 -36.44 -32.61 -17.79
C THR A 268 -37.70 -32.62 -16.93
N GLN A 269 -37.98 -33.75 -16.29
CA GLN A 269 -39.27 -33.97 -15.62
C GLN A 269 -39.48 -33.06 -14.42
N GLN A 270 -38.45 -32.93 -13.57
CA GLN A 270 -38.54 -32.19 -12.32
C GLN A 270 -38.77 -30.69 -12.51
N LEU A 271 -38.33 -30.13 -13.65
CA LEU A 271 -38.44 -28.70 -13.95
C LEU A 271 -39.73 -28.35 -14.70
N GLN A 272 -40.28 -29.30 -15.47
CA GLN A 272 -41.40 -29.03 -16.38
C GLN A 272 -42.72 -29.67 -15.93
N MET A 273 -42.73 -30.35 -14.78
CA MET A 273 -43.91 -30.94 -14.20
C MET A 273 -44.48 -30.07 -13.08
N THR A 274 -45.80 -29.85 -13.14
CA THR A 274 -46.57 -29.16 -12.11
C THR A 274 -47.49 -30.15 -11.42
N VAL A 275 -47.34 -30.29 -10.11
CA VAL A 275 -48.23 -31.10 -9.25
C VAL A 275 -49.12 -30.15 -8.43
N PRO A 276 -50.46 -30.30 -8.49
CA PRO A 276 -51.39 -29.35 -7.88
C PRO A 276 -51.48 -29.46 -6.35
N ASP A 277 -51.39 -30.65 -5.79
CA ASP A 277 -51.59 -30.90 -4.36
C ASP A 277 -50.51 -31.83 -3.76
N ALA A 278 -50.31 -31.72 -2.45
CA ALA A 278 -49.29 -32.47 -1.72
C ALA A 278 -49.59 -33.98 -1.64
N GLU A 279 -50.87 -34.36 -1.67
CA GLU A 279 -51.29 -35.76 -1.68
C GLU A 279 -50.94 -36.41 -3.03
N SER A 280 -51.23 -35.72 -4.14
CA SER A 280 -50.83 -36.09 -5.50
C SER A 280 -49.31 -36.24 -5.62
N ALA A 281 -48.53 -35.36 -4.99
CA ALA A 281 -47.08 -35.46 -4.96
C ALA A 281 -46.61 -36.74 -4.26
N MET A 282 -47.16 -37.05 -3.09
CA MET A 282 -46.84 -38.29 -2.35
C MET A 282 -47.20 -39.54 -3.14
N LEU A 283 -48.37 -39.57 -3.79
CA LEU A 283 -48.81 -40.69 -4.61
C LEU A 283 -47.89 -40.88 -5.82
N LEU A 284 -47.50 -39.80 -6.49
CA LEU A 284 -46.64 -39.84 -7.67
C LEU A 284 -45.22 -40.32 -7.33
N GLU A 285 -44.64 -39.89 -6.21
CA GLU A 285 -43.33 -40.35 -5.71
C GLU A 285 -43.31 -41.86 -5.40
N ASN A 286 -44.46 -42.41 -4.98
CA ASN A 286 -44.58 -43.83 -4.71
C ASN A 286 -44.75 -44.68 -5.99
N LEU A 287 -45.10 -44.06 -7.12
CA LEU A 287 -45.26 -44.72 -8.42
C LEU A 287 -44.01 -44.66 -9.27
N VAL A 288 -43.34 -43.51 -9.31
CA VAL A 288 -42.16 -43.30 -10.16
C VAL A 288 -40.89 -43.72 -9.44
N ALA A 289 -40.08 -44.56 -10.06
CA ALA A 289 -38.81 -44.96 -9.48
C ALA A 289 -37.83 -43.78 -9.42
N VAL A 290 -37.05 -43.69 -8.32
CA VAL A 290 -36.09 -42.59 -8.09
C VAL A 290 -35.09 -42.41 -9.25
N ARG A 291 -34.72 -43.50 -9.94
CA ARG A 291 -33.82 -43.48 -11.10
C ARG A 291 -34.41 -42.74 -12.31
N ASP A 292 -35.72 -42.79 -12.47
CA ASP A 292 -36.42 -42.26 -13.65
C ASP A 292 -36.80 -40.77 -13.46
N LEU A 293 -36.71 -40.25 -12.23
CA LEU A 293 -36.91 -38.83 -11.89
C LEU A 293 -35.86 -37.88 -12.51
N PRO A 294 -34.55 -38.17 -12.45
CA PRO A 294 -33.51 -37.35 -13.10
C PRO A 294 -33.28 -37.74 -14.57
N MET A 295 -34.28 -38.31 -15.26
CA MET A 295 -34.13 -38.68 -16.68
C MET A 295 -34.19 -37.46 -17.59
N PHE A 296 -33.27 -37.41 -18.57
CA PHE A 296 -33.32 -36.44 -19.66
C PHE A 296 -34.05 -37.01 -20.86
N ILE A 297 -34.95 -36.20 -21.42
CA ILE A 297 -35.71 -36.58 -22.59
C ILE A 297 -35.29 -35.69 -23.76
N PHE A 298 -34.69 -36.30 -24.78
CA PHE A 298 -34.21 -35.64 -25.99
C PHE A 298 -35.23 -35.81 -27.12
N GLY A 299 -35.45 -34.76 -27.90
CA GLY A 299 -36.27 -34.85 -29.12
C GLY A 299 -35.56 -35.60 -30.26
N CYS A 300 -34.22 -35.65 -30.27
CA CYS A 300 -33.47 -36.34 -31.31
C CYS A 300 -32.20 -37.04 -30.80
N LYS A 301 -31.74 -38.06 -31.54
CA LYS A 301 -30.56 -38.86 -31.19
C LYS A 301 -29.24 -38.08 -31.36
N ALA A 302 -29.22 -37.08 -32.25
CA ALA A 302 -28.05 -36.23 -32.43
C ALA A 302 -27.75 -35.40 -31.17
N ASP A 303 -28.79 -34.83 -30.55
CA ASP A 303 -28.66 -34.04 -29.33
C ASP A 303 -28.27 -34.91 -28.11
N GLU A 304 -28.78 -36.14 -28.04
CA GLU A 304 -28.36 -37.11 -27.02
C GLU A 304 -26.87 -37.44 -27.18
N ALA A 305 -26.39 -37.70 -28.40
CA ALA A 305 -25.00 -38.06 -28.67
C ALA A 305 -24.02 -36.96 -28.26
N VAL A 306 -24.40 -35.68 -28.41
CA VAL A 306 -23.58 -34.53 -27.96
C VAL A 306 -23.34 -34.57 -26.47
N LEU A 307 -24.31 -35.02 -25.66
CA LEU A 307 -24.22 -34.98 -24.20
C LEU A 307 -23.80 -36.31 -23.57
N THR A 308 -23.87 -37.40 -24.34
CA THR A 308 -23.49 -38.75 -23.92
C THR A 308 -22.16 -39.22 -24.53
N ASP A 309 -21.46 -38.35 -25.28
CA ASP A 309 -20.15 -38.65 -25.86
C ASP A 309 -19.16 -39.13 -24.78
N GLN A 310 -18.36 -40.14 -25.12
CA GLN A 310 -17.33 -40.74 -24.25
C GLN A 310 -16.22 -39.75 -23.86
N ARG A 311 -16.15 -38.60 -24.54
CA ARG A 311 -15.28 -37.48 -24.18
C ARG A 311 -15.69 -36.82 -22.85
N HIS A 312 -16.96 -36.93 -22.47
CA HIS A 312 -17.45 -36.43 -21.21
C HIS A 312 -17.17 -37.44 -20.07
N LYS A 313 -16.73 -36.94 -18.91
CA LYS A 313 -16.43 -37.78 -17.74
C LYS A 313 -17.67 -38.25 -16.97
N TRP A 314 -18.87 -37.83 -17.39
CA TRP A 314 -20.13 -38.13 -16.72
C TRP A 314 -20.95 -39.16 -17.50
N LYS A 315 -21.78 -39.91 -16.78
CA LYS A 315 -22.80 -40.78 -17.36
C LYS A 315 -24.17 -40.15 -17.13
N LEU A 316 -24.91 -39.94 -18.20
CA LEU A 316 -26.26 -39.39 -18.18
C LEU A 316 -27.30 -40.50 -18.31
N ASN A 317 -28.37 -40.41 -17.54
CA ASN A 317 -29.58 -41.18 -17.83
C ASN A 317 -30.39 -40.39 -18.86
N SER A 318 -30.38 -40.85 -20.11
CA SER A 318 -31.07 -40.21 -21.23
C SER A 318 -32.03 -41.17 -21.92
N THR A 319 -33.04 -40.58 -22.54
CA THR A 319 -33.92 -41.25 -23.50
C THR A 319 -34.26 -40.29 -24.63
N VAL A 320 -34.58 -40.83 -25.80
CA VAL A 320 -34.98 -40.05 -26.97
C VAL A 320 -36.44 -40.33 -27.27
N ILE A 321 -37.28 -39.29 -27.22
CA ILE A 321 -38.69 -39.33 -27.61
C ILE A 321 -38.92 -38.18 -28.59
N PRO A 322 -38.94 -38.49 -29.90
CA PRO A 322 -39.31 -37.52 -30.92
C PRO A 322 -40.78 -37.07 -30.73
N PRO A 323 -41.09 -35.79 -30.95
CA PRO A 323 -42.46 -35.29 -30.81
C PRO A 323 -43.46 -35.99 -31.76
N GLU A 324 -42.99 -36.53 -32.89
CA GLU A 324 -43.83 -37.28 -33.85
C GLU A 324 -44.29 -38.64 -33.30
N GLN A 325 -43.61 -39.18 -32.29
CA GLN A 325 -43.92 -40.49 -31.68
C GLN A 325 -44.82 -40.38 -30.44
N VAL A 326 -45.28 -39.16 -30.10
CA VAL A 326 -46.12 -38.92 -28.93
C VAL A 326 -47.57 -39.26 -29.26
N ASP A 327 -48.06 -40.38 -28.75
CA ASP A 327 -49.47 -40.76 -28.86
C ASP A 327 -50.30 -40.13 -27.73
N ILE A 328 -50.86 -38.96 -28.00
CA ILE A 328 -51.72 -38.21 -27.07
C ILE A 328 -53.03 -38.97 -26.76
N SER A 329 -53.48 -39.85 -27.66
CA SER A 329 -54.75 -40.57 -27.51
C SER A 329 -54.65 -41.70 -26.49
N ALA A 330 -53.51 -42.41 -26.47
CA ALA A 330 -53.22 -43.46 -25.48
C ALA A 330 -53.12 -42.93 -24.02
N LEU A 331 -52.92 -41.62 -23.85
CA LEU A 331 -52.78 -40.97 -22.54
C LEU A 331 -54.11 -40.61 -21.86
N LYS A 332 -55.22 -40.61 -22.61
CA LYS A 332 -56.55 -40.22 -22.09
C LYS A 332 -57.39 -41.45 -21.76
N THR A 333 -57.10 -42.09 -20.63
CA THR A 333 -57.89 -43.21 -20.10
C THR A 333 -58.97 -42.69 -19.15
N GLY A 334 -60.25 -42.94 -19.47
CA GLY A 334 -61.38 -42.61 -18.61
C GLY A 334 -61.72 -43.74 -17.63
N LEU A 335 -62.18 -43.41 -16.42
CA LEU A 335 -62.63 -44.43 -15.45
C LEU A 335 -63.94 -45.08 -15.90
N THR A 336 -64.01 -46.41 -15.83
CA THR A 336 -65.24 -47.15 -16.07
C THR A 336 -66.22 -47.01 -14.91
N SER A 337 -67.52 -47.25 -15.17
CA SER A 337 -68.57 -47.17 -14.13
C SER A 337 -68.29 -48.10 -12.95
N ASP A 338 -67.76 -49.30 -13.21
CA ASP A 338 -67.46 -50.28 -12.15
C ASP A 338 -66.29 -49.86 -11.26
N MET A 339 -65.27 -49.20 -11.83
CA MET A 339 -64.17 -48.64 -11.02
C MET A 339 -64.66 -47.55 -10.06
N LYS A 340 -65.62 -46.72 -10.49
CA LYS A 340 -66.21 -45.71 -9.60
C LYS A 340 -66.98 -46.33 -8.44
N LYS A 341 -67.62 -47.49 -8.63
CA LYS A 341 -68.31 -48.24 -7.54
C LYS A 341 -67.33 -48.69 -6.46
N PHE A 342 -66.10 -49.06 -6.83
CA PHE A 342 -65.03 -49.43 -5.90
C PHE A 342 -64.30 -48.23 -5.27
N GLY A 343 -64.76 -47.00 -5.52
CA GLY A 343 -64.20 -45.79 -4.91
C GLY A 343 -62.96 -45.21 -5.63
N PHE A 344 -62.68 -45.64 -6.86
CA PHE A 344 -61.66 -45.02 -7.71
C PHE A 344 -62.15 -43.68 -8.27
N ASN A 345 -61.31 -42.64 -8.19
CA ASN A 345 -61.69 -41.28 -8.57
C ASN A 345 -60.99 -40.78 -9.85
N ARG A 346 -59.70 -41.07 -10.02
CA ARG A 346 -58.86 -40.59 -11.13
C ARG A 346 -57.73 -41.58 -11.44
N PHE A 347 -57.02 -41.38 -12.55
CA PHE A 347 -55.78 -42.13 -12.83
C PHE A 347 -54.54 -41.35 -12.37
N ALA A 348 -53.42 -42.05 -12.18
CA ALA A 348 -52.18 -41.41 -11.78
C ALA A 348 -51.66 -40.40 -12.83
N ALA A 349 -52.01 -40.56 -14.11
CA ALA A 349 -51.71 -39.60 -15.17
C ALA A 349 -52.41 -38.23 -15.01
N ASP A 350 -53.44 -38.15 -14.16
CA ASP A 350 -54.17 -36.92 -13.86
C ASP A 350 -53.61 -36.18 -12.62
N LEU A 351 -52.64 -36.77 -11.92
CA LEU A 351 -52.02 -36.18 -10.72
C LEU A 351 -51.03 -35.04 -11.04
N PHE A 352 -50.66 -34.87 -12.31
CA PHE A 352 -49.66 -33.87 -12.71
C PHE A 352 -49.94 -33.32 -14.12
N THR A 353 -49.44 -32.11 -14.35
CA THR A 353 -49.42 -31.45 -15.66
C THR A 353 -47.98 -31.31 -16.14
N ALA A 354 -47.68 -31.76 -17.35
CA ALA A 354 -46.34 -31.67 -17.96
C ALA A 354 -46.46 -31.63 -19.49
N PRO A 355 -45.42 -31.20 -20.22
CA PRO A 355 -45.38 -31.28 -21.69
C PRO A 355 -45.64 -32.71 -22.18
N ASP A 356 -46.28 -32.85 -23.35
CA ASP A 356 -46.75 -34.16 -23.86
C ASP A 356 -45.61 -35.20 -23.96
N VAL A 357 -44.41 -34.77 -24.36
CA VAL A 357 -43.20 -35.59 -24.43
C VAL A 357 -42.82 -36.16 -23.05
N VAL A 358 -42.89 -35.33 -22.01
CA VAL A 358 -42.61 -35.73 -20.62
C VAL A 358 -43.70 -36.65 -20.09
N LYS A 359 -44.97 -36.32 -20.38
CA LYS A 359 -46.12 -37.11 -19.95
C LYS A 359 -46.13 -38.51 -20.60
N GLN A 360 -45.78 -38.60 -21.88
CA GLN A 360 -45.64 -39.85 -22.63
C GLN A 360 -44.53 -40.74 -22.06
N TYR A 361 -43.37 -40.16 -21.73
CA TYR A 361 -42.30 -40.92 -21.10
C TYR A 361 -42.75 -41.52 -19.77
N LEU A 362 -43.31 -40.69 -18.88
CA LEU A 362 -43.76 -41.12 -17.55
C LEU A 362 -44.85 -42.20 -17.65
N CYS A 363 -45.77 -42.04 -18.59
CA CYS A 363 -46.80 -43.03 -18.87
C CYS A 363 -46.24 -44.33 -19.48
N SER A 364 -45.11 -44.27 -20.18
CA SER A 364 -44.46 -45.45 -20.77
C SER A 364 -43.66 -46.23 -19.73
N VAL A 365 -42.93 -45.53 -18.87
CA VAL A 365 -42.03 -46.14 -17.87
C VAL A 365 -42.77 -46.59 -16.60
N ALA A 366 -43.64 -45.74 -16.05
CA ALA A 366 -44.37 -46.02 -14.81
C ALA A 366 -45.83 -46.44 -15.03
N ARG A 367 -46.30 -46.53 -16.28
CA ARG A 367 -47.68 -46.91 -16.64
C ARG A 367 -48.76 -46.09 -15.93
N LEU A 368 -48.49 -44.80 -15.69
CA LEU A 368 -49.36 -43.92 -14.89
C LEU A 368 -50.80 -43.82 -15.44
N HIS A 369 -50.99 -43.95 -16.75
CA HIS A 369 -52.29 -44.00 -17.42
C HIS A 369 -53.12 -45.27 -17.09
N GLN A 370 -52.50 -46.31 -16.52
CA GLN A 370 -53.13 -47.58 -16.13
C GLN A 370 -53.16 -47.79 -14.62
N VAL A 371 -52.81 -46.77 -13.82
CA VAL A 371 -52.82 -46.87 -12.36
C VAL A 371 -54.01 -46.09 -11.80
N PRO A 372 -55.09 -46.77 -11.38
CA PRO A 372 -56.22 -46.11 -10.74
C PRO A 372 -55.84 -45.62 -9.34
N ILE A 373 -56.36 -44.46 -8.97
CA ILE A 373 -56.22 -43.87 -7.64
C ILE A 373 -57.57 -44.00 -6.91
N GLY A 374 -57.54 -44.68 -5.78
CA GLY A 374 -58.66 -44.96 -4.90
C GLY A 374 -58.70 -44.01 -3.70
N SER A 375 -59.86 -43.97 -3.06
CA SER A 375 -60.06 -43.27 -1.78
C SER A 375 -60.04 -44.28 -0.62
N ALA A 376 -60.30 -43.83 0.61
CA ALA A 376 -60.43 -44.71 1.77
C ALA A 376 -61.46 -45.85 1.55
N LYS A 377 -62.51 -45.61 0.75
CA LYS A 377 -63.52 -46.62 0.38
C LYS A 377 -62.94 -47.83 -0.37
N THR A 378 -61.83 -47.62 -1.08
CA THR A 378 -61.16 -48.66 -1.86
C THR A 378 -60.40 -49.64 -0.96
N ASN A 379 -60.01 -49.22 0.26
CA ASN A 379 -59.33 -50.10 1.21
C ASN A 379 -60.23 -51.25 1.70
N ASP A 380 -61.51 -50.98 1.90
CA ASP A 380 -62.47 -51.97 2.41
C ASP A 380 -62.91 -52.97 1.32
N ALA A 381 -62.72 -52.63 0.03
CA ALA A 381 -63.18 -53.38 -1.12
C ALA A 381 -62.11 -54.29 -1.75
N TYR A 382 -61.03 -54.63 -1.03
CA TYR A 382 -59.87 -55.34 -1.57
C TYR A 382 -60.21 -56.64 -2.33
N GLU A 383 -60.98 -57.55 -1.74
CA GLU A 383 -61.34 -58.83 -2.36
C GLU A 383 -62.27 -58.67 -3.58
N ALA A 384 -63.18 -57.70 -3.51
CA ALA A 384 -64.07 -57.37 -4.63
C ALA A 384 -63.30 -56.77 -5.81
N ILE A 385 -62.29 -55.94 -5.53
CA ILE A 385 -61.39 -55.39 -6.55
C ILE A 385 -60.51 -56.50 -7.13
N LYS A 386 -59.95 -57.38 -6.29
CA LYS A 386 -59.11 -58.50 -6.72
C LYS A 386 -59.82 -59.40 -7.72
N SER A 387 -61.09 -59.74 -7.47
CA SER A 387 -61.92 -60.54 -8.38
C SER A 387 -62.31 -59.78 -9.65
N ALA A 388 -62.66 -58.50 -9.56
CA ALA A 388 -63.01 -57.68 -10.72
C ALA A 388 -61.81 -57.41 -11.64
N PHE A 389 -60.59 -57.26 -11.07
CA PHE A 389 -59.41 -56.85 -11.83
C PHE A 389 -58.69 -58.01 -12.52
N VAL A 390 -59.07 -59.27 -12.26
CA VAL A 390 -58.49 -60.45 -12.92
C VAL A 390 -58.59 -60.34 -14.45
N SER A 391 -59.76 -59.94 -14.95
CA SER A 391 -60.08 -59.79 -16.38
C SER A 391 -59.65 -58.46 -16.99
N THR A 392 -59.09 -57.55 -16.18
CA THR A 392 -58.68 -56.20 -16.61
C THR A 392 -57.16 -56.10 -16.78
N PRO A 393 -56.67 -55.11 -17.55
CA PRO A 393 -55.22 -54.84 -17.65
C PRO A 393 -54.62 -54.19 -16.39
N PHE A 394 -55.44 -53.82 -15.40
CA PHE A 394 -54.99 -53.09 -14.21
C PHE A 394 -54.32 -54.04 -13.21
N ARG A 395 -52.99 -53.92 -13.08
CA ARG A 395 -52.18 -54.73 -12.15
C ARG A 395 -51.71 -53.98 -10.91
N LEU A 396 -51.89 -52.66 -10.88
CA LEU A 396 -51.43 -51.79 -9.80
C LEU A 396 -52.47 -50.69 -9.58
N TYR A 397 -52.83 -50.46 -8.33
CA TYR A 397 -53.61 -49.29 -7.92
C TYR A 397 -53.08 -48.74 -6.59
N LEU A 398 -53.33 -47.45 -6.35
CA LEU A 398 -53.03 -46.82 -5.07
C LEU A 398 -54.31 -46.42 -4.37
N THR A 399 -54.28 -46.42 -3.05
CA THR A 399 -55.29 -45.81 -2.20
C THR A 399 -54.67 -44.64 -1.43
N ASP A 400 -55.39 -44.10 -0.45
CA ASP A 400 -54.89 -43.09 0.48
C ASP A 400 -53.73 -43.60 1.36
N LYS A 401 -53.65 -44.91 1.61
CA LYS A 401 -52.67 -45.53 2.53
C LYS A 401 -51.84 -46.66 1.93
N TYR A 402 -52.37 -47.37 0.95
CA TYR A 402 -51.78 -48.61 0.46
C TYR A 402 -51.45 -48.55 -1.02
N ARG A 403 -50.35 -49.22 -1.36
CA ARG A 403 -49.99 -49.62 -2.71
C ARG A 403 -50.34 -51.10 -2.87
N VAL A 404 -51.21 -51.42 -3.82
CA VAL A 404 -51.67 -52.78 -4.06
C VAL A 404 -51.27 -53.23 -5.46
N GLN A 405 -50.53 -54.33 -5.55
CA GLN A 405 -50.05 -54.92 -6.80
C GLN A 405 -50.55 -56.35 -6.96
N PHE A 406 -51.15 -56.65 -8.11
CA PHE A 406 -51.57 -57.99 -8.49
C PHE A 406 -50.56 -58.63 -9.45
N THR A 407 -50.11 -59.83 -9.10
CA THR A 407 -49.24 -60.66 -9.93
C THR A 407 -49.93 -61.98 -10.23
N ILE A 408 -50.00 -62.35 -11.50
CA ILE A 408 -50.51 -63.67 -11.90
C ILE A 408 -49.34 -64.65 -11.85
N SER A 409 -49.52 -65.78 -11.15
CA SER A 409 -48.51 -66.83 -11.15
C SER A 409 -48.26 -67.34 -12.57
N LYS A 410 -47.00 -67.26 -13.01
CA LYS A 410 -46.54 -67.83 -14.28
C LYS A 410 -46.42 -69.35 -14.22
N TYR A 411 -46.45 -69.94 -13.02
CA TYR A 411 -46.22 -71.36 -12.79
C TYR A 411 -47.52 -72.03 -12.34
N GLY A 412 -48.06 -72.90 -13.19
CA GLY A 412 -49.01 -73.99 -12.87
C GLY A 412 -50.44 -73.61 -12.44
N SER A 413 -50.61 -72.68 -11.50
CA SER A 413 -51.93 -72.40 -10.90
C SER A 413 -52.63 -71.18 -11.48
N HIS A 414 -51.93 -70.29 -12.20
CA HIS A 414 -52.44 -69.01 -12.71
C HIS A 414 -53.22 -68.17 -11.66
N GLU A 415 -52.92 -68.38 -10.39
CA GLU A 415 -53.54 -67.67 -9.29
C GLU A 415 -53.09 -66.22 -9.23
N VAL A 416 -54.03 -65.34 -8.87
CA VAL A 416 -53.76 -63.90 -8.69
C VAL A 416 -53.28 -63.67 -7.26
N LEU A 417 -51.98 -63.45 -7.12
CA LEU A 417 -51.35 -63.05 -5.88
C LEU A 417 -51.47 -61.53 -5.74
N GLY A 418 -52.08 -61.07 -4.66
CA GLY A 418 -52.15 -59.65 -4.33
C GLY A 418 -51.15 -59.32 -3.23
N GLN A 419 -50.28 -58.34 -3.49
CA GLN A 419 -49.36 -57.79 -2.52
C GLN A 419 -49.82 -56.40 -2.14
N GLN A 420 -50.11 -56.20 -0.85
CA GLN A 420 -50.43 -54.91 -0.27
C GLN A 420 -49.21 -54.41 0.51
N SER A 421 -48.83 -53.15 0.30
CA SER A 421 -47.75 -52.49 1.02
C SER A 421 -48.19 -51.10 1.41
N GLU A 422 -47.75 -50.61 2.56
CA GLU A 422 -48.01 -49.22 2.94
C GLU A 422 -47.27 -48.26 2.01
N LEU A 423 -47.90 -47.11 1.74
CA LEU A 423 -47.25 -46.04 1.00
C LEU A 423 -46.03 -45.56 1.77
N ARG A 424 -44.91 -45.39 1.06
CA ARG A 424 -43.70 -44.86 1.68
C ARG A 424 -43.92 -43.39 2.03
N MET A 425 -43.35 -42.98 3.15
CA MET A 425 -43.27 -41.56 3.49
C MET A 425 -42.64 -40.79 2.33
N SER A 426 -43.30 -39.70 1.92
CA SER A 426 -42.86 -38.88 0.79
C SER A 426 -41.41 -38.42 0.97
N PRO A 427 -40.49 -38.78 0.06
CA PRO A 427 -39.16 -38.20 0.02
C PRO A 427 -39.15 -36.68 -0.32
N LYS A 428 -40.32 -36.06 -0.57
CA LYS A 428 -40.49 -34.62 -0.89
C LYS A 428 -39.62 -34.17 -2.06
N ILE A 429 -39.55 -35.01 -3.08
CA ILE A 429 -38.84 -34.76 -4.33
C ILE A 429 -39.68 -33.84 -5.23
N PHE A 430 -41.00 -33.98 -5.22
CA PHE A 430 -41.90 -33.05 -5.90
C PHE A 430 -42.39 -31.96 -4.95
N VAL A 431 -42.29 -30.71 -5.39
CA VAL A 431 -42.86 -29.55 -4.70
C VAL A 431 -44.29 -29.37 -5.21
N ALA A 432 -45.28 -29.44 -4.32
CA ALA A 432 -46.64 -29.05 -4.67
C ALA A 432 -46.63 -27.55 -4.97
N HIS A 433 -46.96 -27.18 -6.20
CA HIS A 433 -47.01 -25.78 -6.65
C HIS A 433 -48.33 -25.12 -6.23
N SER A 434 -48.78 -25.41 -5.00
CA SER A 434 -49.96 -24.75 -4.43
C SER A 434 -49.65 -23.26 -4.36
N SER A 435 -50.32 -22.53 -5.24
CA SER A 435 -50.21 -21.09 -5.39
C SER A 435 -50.79 -20.41 -4.14
N ASN A 436 -49.95 -20.17 -3.13
CA ASN A 436 -50.25 -19.15 -2.13
C ASN A 436 -50.24 -17.78 -2.83
N PHE A 437 -51.41 -17.34 -3.28
CA PHE A 437 -51.62 -16.13 -4.07
C PHE A 437 -51.13 -14.85 -3.35
N ASP A 438 -51.15 -14.85 -2.01
CA ASP A 438 -50.68 -13.73 -1.17
C ASP A 438 -49.15 -13.59 -1.08
N GLU A 439 -48.40 -14.69 -1.16
CA GLU A 439 -46.93 -14.64 -1.16
C GLU A 439 -46.41 -14.16 -2.52
N ASN A 440 -47.10 -14.51 -3.60
CA ASN A 440 -46.74 -14.08 -4.95
C ASN A 440 -46.89 -12.56 -5.15
N LYS A 441 -47.91 -11.93 -4.56
CA LYS A 441 -48.08 -10.48 -4.63
C LYS A 441 -46.96 -9.72 -3.92
N LYS A 442 -46.58 -10.17 -2.71
CA LYS A 442 -45.45 -9.60 -1.95
C LYS A 442 -44.11 -9.75 -2.68
N LEU A 443 -43.89 -10.90 -3.31
CA LEU A 443 -42.68 -11.14 -4.11
C LEU A 443 -42.64 -10.26 -5.36
N VAL A 444 -43.78 -10.01 -6.02
CA VAL A 444 -43.86 -9.11 -7.18
C VAL A 444 -43.55 -7.67 -6.77
N ASP A 445 -44.10 -7.21 -5.64
CA ASP A 445 -43.87 -5.85 -5.11
C ASP A 445 -42.39 -5.66 -4.71
N GLU A 446 -41.78 -6.63 -4.02
CA GLU A 446 -40.36 -6.56 -3.63
C GLU A 446 -39.44 -6.61 -4.87
N ARG A 447 -39.77 -7.43 -5.86
CA ARG A 447 -39.03 -7.49 -7.14
C ARG A 447 -39.12 -6.18 -7.92
N GLN A 448 -40.22 -5.44 -7.78
CA GLN A 448 -40.37 -4.12 -8.39
C GLN A 448 -39.53 -3.07 -7.64
N ARG A 449 -39.58 -3.08 -6.32
CA ARG A 449 -38.74 -2.22 -5.47
C ARG A 449 -37.25 -2.40 -5.74
N LEU A 450 -36.77 -3.63 -5.88
CA LEU A 450 -35.38 -3.92 -6.22
C LEU A 450 -34.99 -3.40 -7.60
N ARG A 451 -35.89 -3.48 -8.60
CA ARG A 451 -35.66 -2.91 -9.94
C ARG A 451 -35.53 -1.40 -9.90
N ASP A 452 -36.41 -0.73 -9.15
CA ASP A 452 -36.40 0.73 -9.06
C ASP A 452 -35.12 1.23 -8.36
N LYS A 453 -34.69 0.53 -7.31
CA LYS A 453 -33.43 0.82 -6.61
C LYS A 453 -32.19 0.53 -7.49
N GLU A 454 -32.21 -0.51 -8.32
CA GLU A 454 -31.13 -0.77 -9.30
C GLU A 454 -31.05 0.33 -10.36
N LYS A 455 -32.20 0.86 -10.79
CA LYS A 455 -32.26 1.99 -11.72
C LYS A 455 -31.67 3.25 -11.07
N GLU A 456 -32.04 3.54 -9.82
CA GLU A 456 -31.50 4.67 -9.06
C GLU A 456 -29.96 4.59 -8.92
N LEU A 457 -29.42 3.42 -8.57
CA LEU A 457 -27.96 3.22 -8.46
C LEU A 457 -27.25 3.40 -9.81
N ARG A 458 -27.86 2.92 -10.90
CA ARG A 458 -27.32 3.14 -12.26
C ARG A 458 -27.26 4.62 -12.62
N ASP A 459 -28.31 5.38 -12.30
CA ASP A 459 -28.38 6.81 -12.59
C ASP A 459 -27.36 7.59 -11.75
N ARG A 460 -27.24 7.29 -10.45
CA ARG A 460 -26.19 7.88 -9.56
C ARG A 460 -24.78 7.59 -10.07
N ARG A 461 -24.51 6.36 -10.53
CA ARG A 461 -23.20 6.00 -11.10
C ARG A 461 -22.90 6.77 -12.38
N ASN A 462 -23.90 6.98 -13.23
CA ASN A 462 -23.70 7.75 -14.46
C ASN A 462 -23.42 9.22 -14.13
N GLN A 463 -24.11 9.81 -13.16
CA GLN A 463 -23.85 11.17 -12.67
C GLN A 463 -22.44 11.32 -12.11
N ALA A 464 -21.96 10.39 -11.28
CA ALA A 464 -20.60 10.40 -10.75
C ALA A 464 -19.54 10.34 -11.88
N LYS A 465 -19.77 9.52 -12.90
CA LYS A 465 -18.90 9.43 -14.08
C LYS A 465 -18.88 10.72 -14.89
N GLU A 466 -20.03 11.35 -15.10
CA GLU A 466 -20.13 12.64 -15.80
C GLU A 466 -19.41 13.75 -15.03
N ALA A 467 -19.59 13.81 -13.71
CA ALA A 467 -18.89 14.76 -12.84
C ALA A 467 -17.36 14.58 -12.91
N ARG A 468 -16.87 13.34 -12.88
CA ARG A 468 -15.45 13.03 -13.01
C ARG A 468 -14.88 13.42 -14.38
N ALA A 469 -15.64 13.18 -15.46
CA ALA A 469 -15.26 13.59 -16.80
C ALA A 469 -15.20 15.12 -16.94
N ALA A 470 -16.14 15.84 -16.33
CA ALA A 470 -16.11 17.31 -16.29
C ALA A 470 -14.90 17.83 -15.52
N LEU A 471 -14.62 17.28 -14.34
CA LEU A 471 -13.47 17.64 -13.50
C LEU A 471 -12.14 17.39 -14.22
N GLN A 472 -12.04 16.29 -14.98
CA GLN A 472 -10.86 15.97 -15.79
C GLN A 472 -10.61 17.01 -16.89
N LYS A 473 -11.65 17.44 -17.62
CA LYS A 473 -11.53 18.51 -18.63
C LYS A 473 -11.02 19.80 -17.99
N VAL A 474 -11.54 20.16 -16.82
CA VAL A 474 -11.09 21.36 -16.11
C VAL A 474 -9.63 21.22 -15.66
N LYS A 475 -9.21 20.06 -15.12
CA LYS A 475 -7.80 19.77 -14.80
C LYS A 475 -6.88 19.92 -16.02
N GLU A 476 -7.31 19.47 -17.20
CA GLU A 476 -6.56 19.61 -18.46
C GLU A 476 -6.42 21.07 -18.92
N THR A 477 -7.48 21.88 -18.79
CA THR A 477 -7.39 23.33 -19.07
C THR A 477 -6.45 24.05 -18.11
N LEU A 478 -6.39 23.64 -16.83
CA LEU A 478 -5.46 24.20 -15.87
C LEU A 478 -4.00 23.82 -16.21
N LYS A 479 -3.77 22.56 -16.60
CA LYS A 479 -2.44 22.06 -17.01
C LYS A 479 -1.92 22.78 -18.25
N THR A 480 -2.75 22.96 -19.27
CA THR A 480 -2.38 23.70 -20.49
C THR A 480 -2.00 25.15 -20.16
N ARG A 481 -2.82 25.85 -19.37
CA ARG A 481 -2.50 27.20 -18.88
C ARG A 481 -1.20 27.22 -18.05
N GLN A 482 -0.93 26.20 -17.24
CA GLN A 482 0.32 26.08 -16.49
C GLN A 482 1.53 25.90 -17.41
N VAL A 483 1.40 25.13 -18.50
CA VAL A 483 2.45 24.96 -19.51
C VAL A 483 2.71 26.28 -20.24
N GLU A 484 1.66 27.00 -20.65
CA GLU A 484 1.79 28.31 -21.29
C GLU A 484 2.60 29.29 -20.43
N TRP A 485 2.30 29.35 -19.12
CA TRP A 485 3.07 30.19 -18.20
C TRP A 485 4.51 29.72 -18.01
N ARG A 486 4.78 28.42 -18.01
CA ARG A 486 6.16 27.89 -17.98
C ARG A 486 6.91 28.26 -19.24
N THR A 487 6.32 28.07 -20.42
CA THR A 487 6.92 28.46 -21.70
C THR A 487 7.18 29.96 -21.75
N ARG A 488 6.25 30.79 -21.27
CA ARG A 488 6.44 32.24 -21.19
C ARG A 488 7.63 32.61 -20.29
N ARG A 489 7.73 31.99 -19.12
CA ARG A 489 8.89 32.16 -18.22
C ARG A 489 10.20 31.71 -18.87
N ASP A 490 10.21 30.54 -19.49
CA ASP A 490 11.42 29.98 -20.09
C ASP A 490 11.87 30.80 -21.32
N ASN A 491 10.93 31.36 -22.08
CA ASN A 491 11.23 32.30 -23.17
C ASN A 491 11.84 33.61 -22.66
N LEU A 492 11.40 34.11 -21.49
CA LEU A 492 11.99 35.30 -20.87
C LEU A 492 13.41 35.02 -20.35
N ILE A 493 13.65 33.85 -19.76
CA ILE A 493 14.97 33.43 -19.28
C ILE A 493 15.95 33.22 -20.44
N ASN A 494 15.51 32.53 -21.50
CA ASN A 494 16.35 32.28 -22.67
C ASN A 494 16.56 33.54 -23.52
N GLY A 495 15.55 34.42 -23.62
CA GLY A 495 15.69 35.73 -24.26
C GLY A 495 16.72 36.61 -23.56
N ALA A 496 16.78 36.58 -22.23
CA ALA A 496 17.77 37.30 -21.43
C ALA A 496 19.20 36.73 -21.48
N LEU A 497 19.39 35.53 -22.05
CA LEU A 497 20.71 34.88 -22.22
C LEU A 497 21.29 35.03 -23.64
N VAL A 498 20.49 35.49 -24.60
CA VAL A 498 20.86 35.57 -26.03
C VAL A 498 21.18 37.01 -26.47
N GLU A 499 20.77 38.02 -25.71
CA GLU A 499 21.16 39.44 -25.88
C GLU A 499 22.22 39.86 -24.88
#